data_AF-A0A7C9KFP5-F1
#
_entry.id   AF-A0A7C9KFP5-F1
#
_cell.length_a   1.000
_cell.length_b   1.000
_cell.length_c   1.000
_cell.angle_alpha   90.00
_cell.angle_beta   90.00
_cell.angle_gamma   90.00
#
_symmetry.space_group_name_H-M   'P 1'
#
loop_
_entity.id
_entity.type
_entity.pdbx_description
1 polymer ?
#
loop_
_entity_poly.entity_id
_entity_poly.type
_entity_poly.pdbx_seq_one_letter_code
_entity_poly.pdbx_strand_id
1 'polypeptide(L)' 'MPEDQAVYLASTHDSDGELLDSSTNYRAIVIDAPVEHFWSVTVYDGYGRLMDLSAHNTNSEFAAHKADGSTEVNFRSD' A
#
# COMPACT_ATOMS: atom_id res chain seq x y z
N MET A 1 -11.62 6.73 -18.23
CA MET A 1 -12.06 5.47 -17.60
C MET A 1 -13.32 5.81 -16.84
N PRO A 2 -14.43 5.06 -16.97
CA PRO A 2 -15.52 5.22 -16.03
C PRO A 2 -14.95 5.05 -14.62
N GLU A 3 -15.29 5.96 -13.72
CA GLU A 3 -14.89 5.95 -12.32
C GLU A 3 -15.34 4.67 -11.56
N ASP A 4 -16.19 3.87 -12.19
CA ASP A 4 -16.76 2.62 -11.68
C ASP A 4 -15.83 1.39 -11.76
N GLN A 5 -14.62 1.49 -12.34
CA GLN A 5 -13.75 0.31 -12.50
C GLN A 5 -12.55 0.26 -11.54
N ALA A 6 -11.96 1.40 -11.18
CA ALA A 6 -10.85 1.46 -10.24
C ALA A 6 -10.63 2.89 -9.73
N VAL A 7 -10.33 3.03 -8.44
CA VAL A 7 -9.92 4.29 -7.80
C VAL A 7 -8.51 4.14 -7.25
N TYR A 8 -7.68 5.16 -7.45
CA TYR A 8 -6.29 5.18 -7.00
C TYR A 8 -6.06 6.34 -6.05
N LEU A 9 -5.46 6.04 -4.90
CA LEU A 9 -4.97 7.03 -3.95
C LEU A 9 -3.45 6.94 -3.90
N ALA A 10 -2.79 8.08 -3.75
CA ALA A 10 -1.35 8.17 -3.57
C ALA A 10 -1.05 9.04 -2.36
N SER A 11 -0.08 8.61 -1.55
CA SER A 11 0.51 9.43 -0.49
C SER A 11 2.03 9.46 -0.66
N THR A 12 2.60 10.63 -0.40
CA THR A 12 4.05 10.85 -0.34
C THR A 12 4.52 11.16 1.08
N HIS A 13 3.59 11.26 2.04
CA HIS A 13 3.86 11.60 3.42
C HIS A 13 3.23 10.56 4.37
N ASP A 14 3.80 10.43 5.55
CA ASP A 14 3.28 9.60 6.63
C ASP A 14 2.17 10.32 7.44
N SER A 15 1.76 9.72 8.56
CA SER A 15 0.70 10.26 9.44
C SER A 15 1.11 11.53 10.20
N ASP A 16 2.41 11.78 10.34
CA ASP A 16 2.95 12.96 11.01
C ASP A 16 3.20 14.10 10.02
N GLY A 17 3.05 13.82 8.72
CA GLY A 17 3.23 14.79 7.64
C GLY A 17 4.68 14.87 7.14
N GLU A 18 5.53 13.89 7.49
CA GLU A 18 6.90 13.80 7.01
C GLU A 18 6.95 13.02 5.69
N LEU A 19 7.94 13.33 4.85
CA LEU A 19 8.13 12.62 3.58
C LEU A 19 8.47 11.16 3.83
N LEU A 20 7.85 10.26 3.06
CA LEU A 20 8.20 8.84 3.07
C LEU A 20 9.63 8.65 2.52
N ASP A 21 10.49 7.99 3.29
CA ASP A 21 11.86 7.66 2.90
C ASP A 21 12.23 6.21 3.19
N SER A 22 13.32 5.71 2.58
CA SER A 22 13.74 4.31 2.78
C SER A 22 14.51 4.04 4.07
N SER A 23 14.82 5.08 4.86
CA SER A 23 15.53 4.97 6.14
C SER A 23 14.59 4.65 7.30
N THR A 24 13.27 4.84 7.10
CA THR A 24 12.24 4.59 8.09
C THR A 24 11.42 3.35 7.74
N ASN A 25 11.12 2.53 8.75
CA ASN A 25 10.19 1.41 8.61
C ASN A 25 8.75 1.90 8.80
N TYR A 26 7.91 1.69 7.81
CA TYR A 26 6.50 2.10 7.85
C TYR A 26 5.56 0.91 7.92
N ARG A 27 4.32 1.19 8.35
CA ARG A 27 3.20 0.25 8.25
C ARG A 27 1.96 0.96 7.75
N ALA A 28 1.18 0.28 6.92
CA ALA A 28 -0.18 0.66 6.59
C ALA A 28 -1.13 -0.41 7.11
N ILE A 29 -2.21 0.01 7.78
CA ILE A 29 -3.29 -0.88 8.23
C ILE A 29 -4.47 -0.64 7.31
N VAL A 30 -4.89 -1.69 6.60
CA VAL A 30 -6.08 -1.66 5.75
C VAL A 30 -7.18 -2.48 6.41
N ILE A 31 -8.32 -1.86 6.65
CA ILE A 31 -9.52 -2.48 7.21
C ILE A 31 -10.75 -1.91 6.48
N ASP A 32 -11.75 -2.74 6.22
CA ASP A 32 -13.02 -2.35 5.60
C ASP A 32 -12.88 -1.51 4.31
N ALA A 33 -11.92 -1.86 3.44
CA ALA A 33 -11.74 -1.18 2.16
C ALA A 33 -13.02 -1.31 1.30
N PRO A 34 -13.60 -0.20 0.80
CA PRO A 34 -14.90 -0.21 0.13
C PRO A 34 -14.77 -0.64 -1.34
N VAL A 35 -14.37 -1.88 -1.58
CA VAL A 35 -14.17 -2.47 -2.91
C VAL A 35 -14.88 -3.82 -3.01
N GLU A 36 -15.47 -4.11 -4.17
CA GLU A 36 -16.15 -5.40 -4.42
C GLU A 36 -15.17 -6.52 -4.79
N HIS A 37 -14.06 -6.17 -5.46
CA HIS A 37 -13.09 -7.13 -5.97
C HIS A 37 -11.87 -7.23 -5.07
N PHE A 38 -10.95 -6.26 -5.17
CA PHE A 38 -9.73 -6.27 -4.38
C PHE A 38 -9.19 -4.85 -4.20
N TRP A 39 -8.28 -4.70 -3.23
CA TRP A 39 -7.42 -3.52 -3.11
C TRP A 39 -5.96 -3.94 -3.24
N SER A 40 -5.10 -3.01 -3.64
CA SER A 40 -3.66 -3.22 -3.61
C SER A 40 -2.91 -1.95 -3.22
N VAL A 41 -1.74 -2.13 -2.60
CA VAL A 41 -0.80 -1.05 -2.29
C VAL A 41 0.47 -1.31 -3.08
N THR A 42 0.90 -0.31 -3.87
CA THR A 42 2.12 -0.37 -4.67
C THR A 42 3.07 0.74 -4.27
N VAL A 43 4.35 0.40 -4.03
CA VAL A 43 5.39 1.38 -3.73
C VAL A 43 6.17 1.74 -4.99
N TYR A 44 6.42 3.03 -5.17
CA TYR A 44 7.26 3.59 -6.23
C TYR A 44 8.42 4.36 -5.61
N ASP A 45 9.50 4.55 -6.37
CA ASP A 45 10.54 5.50 -5.98
C ASP A 45 10.06 6.97 -6.12
N GLY A 46 10.86 7.92 -5.62
CA GLY A 46 10.56 9.36 -5.68
C GLY A 46 10.47 9.94 -7.10
N TYR A 47 10.77 9.16 -8.14
CA TYR A 47 10.65 9.52 -9.55
C TYR A 47 9.47 8.81 -10.24
N GLY A 48 8.62 8.12 -9.47
CA GLY A 48 7.45 7.41 -9.98
C GLY A 48 7.79 6.12 -10.74
N ARG A 49 8.98 5.56 -10.54
CA ARG A 49 9.41 4.30 -11.16
C ARG A 49 9.13 3.14 -10.21
N LEU A 50 8.74 2.01 -10.79
CA LEU A 50 8.73 0.74 -10.07
C LEU A 50 10.17 0.37 -9.74
N MET A 51 10.43 0.02 -8.48
CA MET A 51 11.75 -0.47 -8.07
C MET A 51 11.93 -1.92 -8.52
N ASP A 52 13.12 -2.24 -9.02
CA ASP A 52 13.43 -3.54 -9.63
C ASP A 52 13.43 -4.66 -8.57
N LEU A 53 12.50 -5.61 -8.73
CA LEU A 53 12.37 -6.94 -8.11
C LEU A 53 12.10 -7.07 -6.60
N SER A 54 10.83 -7.32 -6.24
CA SER A 54 10.33 -8.66 -5.82
C SER A 54 9.08 -8.64 -4.92
N ALA A 55 8.75 -7.54 -4.23
CA ALA A 55 7.54 -7.49 -3.39
C ALA A 55 7.02 -6.06 -3.09
N HIS A 56 6.87 -5.20 -4.11
CA HIS A 56 6.35 -3.84 -3.91
C HIS A 56 4.82 -3.74 -4.04
N ASN A 57 4.12 -4.86 -4.29
CA ASN A 57 2.66 -4.93 -4.33
C ASN A 57 2.14 -5.89 -3.26
N THR A 58 1.32 -5.38 -2.34
CA THR A 58 0.52 -6.20 -1.43
C THR A 58 -0.96 -5.97 -1.75
N ASN A 59 -1.78 -7.02 -1.77
CA ASN A 59 -3.20 -6.93 -2.09
C ASN A 59 -4.05 -7.86 -1.23
N SER A 60 -5.36 -7.63 -1.22
CA SER A 60 -6.31 -8.40 -0.41
C SER A 60 -6.47 -9.86 -0.79
N GLU A 61 -6.12 -10.27 -2.00
CA GLU A 61 -6.30 -11.66 -2.46
C GLU A 61 -5.30 -12.61 -1.78
N PHE A 62 -4.10 -12.12 -1.47
CA PHE A 62 -2.99 -12.95 -0.97
C PHE A 62 -2.47 -12.53 0.40
N ALA A 63 -2.82 -11.34 0.90
CA ALA A 63 -2.32 -10.86 2.18
C ALA A 63 -2.90 -11.65 3.36
N ALA A 64 -2.12 -11.78 4.43
CA ALA A 64 -2.61 -12.36 5.68
C ALA A 64 -3.56 -11.39 6.39
N HIS A 65 -4.73 -11.89 6.77
CA HIS A 65 -5.73 -11.12 7.51
C HIS A 65 -5.63 -11.43 9.00
N LYS A 66 -5.75 -10.40 9.84
CA LYS A 66 -5.86 -10.54 11.29
C LYS A 66 -7.28 -10.94 11.69
N ALA A 67 -7.44 -11.35 12.95
CA ALA A 67 -8.74 -11.78 13.48
C ALA A 67 -9.81 -10.67 13.49
N ASP A 68 -9.38 -9.40 13.47
CA ASP A 68 -10.25 -8.21 13.38
C ASP A 68 -10.59 -7.83 11.92
N GLY A 69 -10.17 -8.64 10.93
CA GLY A 69 -10.38 -8.36 9.51
C GLY A 69 -9.36 -7.40 8.91
N SER A 70 -8.46 -6.81 9.70
CA SER A 70 -7.44 -5.91 9.18
C SER A 70 -6.28 -6.66 8.51
N THR A 71 -5.65 -5.99 7.55
CA THR A 71 -4.38 -6.39 6.94
C THR A 71 -3.31 -5.36 7.29
N GLU A 72 -2.15 -5.82 7.76
CA GLU A 72 -0.99 -4.96 8.01
C GLU A 72 0.04 -5.12 6.90
N VAL A 73 0.25 -4.06 6.13
CA VAL A 73 1.30 -3.97 5.11
C VAL A 73 2.53 -3.32 5.74
N ASN A 74 3.64 -4.04 5.79
CA ASN A 74 4.90 -3.55 6.36
C ASN A 74 5.84 -3.12 5.22
N PHE A 75 6.39 -1.91 5.32
CA PHE A 75 7.39 -1.36 4.39
C PHE A 75 8.71 -1.21 5.12
N ARG A 76 9.73 -1.92 4.66
CA ARG A 76 11.05 -1.96 5.28
C ARG A 76 12.11 -2.05 4.19
N SER A 77 13.21 -1.35 4.36
CA SER A 77 14.46 -1.66 3.65
C SER A 77 15.10 -2.89 4.28
N ASP A 78 15.63 -3.79 3.46
CA ASP A 78 16.40 -4.97 3.86
C ASP A 78 17.84 -4.64 4.27
#